data_AF-A0A9Q8W9T9-F1
#
_entry.id   AF-A0A9Q8W9T9-F1
#
_cell.length_a   1.000
_cell.length_b   1.000
_cell.length_c   1.000
_cell.angle_alpha   90.00
_cell.angle_beta   90.00
_cell.angle_gamma   90.00
#
_symmetry.space_group_name_H-M   'P 1'
#
loop_
_entity.id
_entity.type
_entity.pdbx_description
1 polymer ?
#
loop_
_entity_poly.entity_id
_entity_poly.type
_entity_poly.pdbx_seq_one_letter_code
_entity_poly.pdbx_strand_id
1 'polypeptide(L)' 'NSFIKFPLFFILKKGKKLRLIINYKRLNEVIKKNYYFLLLITKLKKLFYKAN' A
#
# COMPACT_ATOMS: atom_id res chain seq x y z
N ASN A 1 -10.21 14.97 -19.01
CA ASN A 1 -11.26 14.25 -18.25
C ASN A 1 -10.84 12.82 -18.00
N SER A 2 -10.84 12.36 -16.74
CA SER A 2 -10.63 10.94 -16.42
C SER A 2 -11.96 10.20 -16.44
N PHE A 3 -12.01 9.03 -17.08
CA PHE A 3 -13.21 8.18 -17.19
C PHE A 3 -13.44 7.29 -15.96
N ILE A 4 -12.46 7.20 -15.05
CA ILE A 4 -12.51 6.30 -13.91
C ILE A 4 -12.65 7.12 -12.62
N LYS A 5 -13.72 6.87 -11.86
CA LYS A 5 -14.01 7.53 -10.59
C LYS A 5 -13.86 6.53 -9.45
N PHE A 6 -13.22 6.96 -8.38
CA PHE A 6 -13.05 6.17 -7.15
C PHE A 6 -13.70 6.87 -5.97
N PRO A 7 -14.32 6.12 -5.04
CA PRO A 7 -14.80 6.68 -3.78
C PRO A 7 -13.65 7.30 -2.98
N LEU A 8 -13.94 8.43 -2.35
CA LEU A 8 -13.02 9.18 -1.49
C LEU A 8 -13.55 9.17 -0.06
N PHE A 9 -12.69 8.93 0.91
CA PHE A 9 -13.03 8.87 2.33
C PHE A 9 -12.14 9.79 3.15
N PHE A 10 -12.75 10.46 4.13
CA PHE A 10 -12.04 11.17 5.18
C PHE A 10 -12.04 10.29 6.43
N ILE A 11 -10.86 9.84 6.86
CA ILE A 11 -10.72 8.97 8.04
C ILE A 11 -9.95 9.70 9.12
N LEU A 12 -10.55 9.77 10.31
CA LEU A 12 -9.91 10.29 11.51
C LEU A 12 -8.90 9.25 12.06
N LYS A 13 -7.62 9.63 12.18
CA LYS A 13 -6.59 8.76 12.74
C LYS A 13 -6.44 8.93 14.25
N LYS A 14 -5.84 7.93 14.91
CA LYS A 14 -5.37 8.00 16.30
C LYS A 14 -4.39 9.18 16.40
N GLY A 15 -4.82 10.26 17.05
CA GLY A 15 -4.15 11.57 17.00
C GLY A 15 -4.99 12.70 16.38
N LYS A 16 -6.28 12.48 16.11
CA LYS A 16 -7.26 13.48 15.64
C LYS A 16 -6.93 14.14 14.29
N LYS A 17 -5.96 13.60 13.55
CA LYS A 17 -5.65 14.05 12.19
C LYS A 17 -6.57 13.36 11.19
N LEU A 18 -7.27 14.14 10.38
CA LEU A 18 -8.02 13.66 9.23
C LEU A 18 -7.05 13.30 8.10
N ARG A 19 -7.30 12.16 7.45
CA ARG A 19 -6.57 11.76 6.25
C ARG A 19 -7.55 11.42 5.14
N LEU A 20 -7.20 11.88 3.95
CA LEU A 20 -7.88 11.53 2.71
C LEU A 20 -7.43 10.14 2.25
N ILE A 21 -8.38 9.27 1.96
CA ILE A 21 -8.11 7.90 1.50
C ILE A 21 -9.01 7.62 0.30
N ILE A 22 -8.41 7.12 -0.78
CA ILE A 22 -9.14 6.71 -1.98
C ILE A 22 -9.40 5.20 -1.92
N ASN A 23 -10.61 4.78 -2.24
CA ASN A 23 -10.98 3.38 -2.28
C ASN A 23 -10.55 2.72 -3.60
N TYR A 24 -9.39 2.08 -3.57
CA TYR A 24 -8.82 1.37 -4.72
C TYR A 24 -9.28 -0.09 -4.86
N LYS A 25 -10.31 -0.56 -4.15
CA LYS A 25 -10.72 -1.99 -4.19
C LYS A 25 -10.95 -2.50 -5.62
N ARG A 26 -11.76 -1.78 -6.41
CA ARG A 26 -12.04 -2.12 -7.81
C ARG A 26 -10.80 -2.05 -8.69
N LEU A 27 -9.89 -1.11 -8.43
CA LEU A 27 -8.65 -0.96 -9.19
C LEU A 27 -7.68 -2.12 -8.91
N ASN A 28 -7.58 -2.54 -7.65
CA ASN A 28 -6.71 -3.63 -7.21
C ASN A 28 -7.15 -5.01 -7.75
N GLU A 29 -8.42 -5.16 -8.13
CA GLU A 29 -8.95 -6.36 -8.78
C GLU A 29 -8.58 -6.41 -10.28
N VAL A 30 -8.51 -5.25 -10.93
CA VAL A 30 -8.24 -5.14 -12.38
C VAL A 30 -6.74 -5.14 -12.70
N ILE A 31 -5.90 -4.57 -11.83
CA ILE A 31 -4.45 -4.48 -12.08
C ILE A 31 -3.78 -5.85 -11.92
N LYS A 32 -2.95 -6.23 -12.91
CA LYS A 32 -2.02 -7.37 -12.79
C LYS A 32 -1.03 -7.11 -11.65
N LYS A 33 -1.10 -7.91 -10.59
CA LYS A 33 -0.19 -7.81 -9.44
C LYS A 33 1.20 -8.30 -9.83
N ASN A 34 2.19 -7.43 -9.66
CA ASN A 34 3.59 -7.83 -9.71
C ASN A 34 4.03 -8.22 -8.29
N TYR A 35 3.91 -9.50 -7.95
CA TYR A 35 4.25 -10.01 -6.63
C TYR A 35 5.76 -10.12 -6.48
N TYR A 36 6.36 -9.19 -5.74
CA TYR A 36 7.73 -9.37 -5.24
C TYR A 36 7.73 -10.38 -4.10
N PHE A 37 8.70 -11.30 -4.12
CA PHE A 37 8.84 -12.31 -3.08
C PHE A 37 9.30 -11.63 -1.78
N LEU A 38 8.36 -11.42 -0.83
CA LEU A 38 8.62 -10.73 0.43
C LEU A 38 9.71 -11.40 1.27
N LEU A 39 9.92 -12.71 1.09
CA LEU A 39 10.97 -13.48 1.72
C LEU A 39 12.38 -12.99 1.32
N LEU A 40 12.53 -12.37 0.14
CA LEU A 40 13.79 -11.75 -0.27
C LEU A 40 14.11 -10.54 0.61
N ILE A 41 13.11 -9.73 0.94
CA ILE A 41 13.28 -8.55 1.79
C ILE A 41 13.64 -8.95 3.23
N THR A 42 13.00 -10.00 3.77
CA THR A 42 13.34 -10.50 5.12
C THR A 42 14.72 -11.14 5.17
N LYS A 43 15.11 -11.88 4.12
CA LYS A 43 16.45 -12.46 3.98
C LYS A 43 17.53 -11.38 3.87
N LEU A 44 17.30 -10.35 3.04
CA LEU A 44 18.18 -9.18 2.92
C LEU A 44 18.31 -8.46 4.26
N LYS A 45 17.19 -8.19 4.94
CA LYS A 45 17.19 -7.58 6.28
C LYS A 45 18.06 -8.40 7.25
N LYS A 46 17.90 -9.73 7.30
CA LYS A 46 18.72 -10.61 8.16
C LYS A 46 20.21 -10.55 7.83
N LEU A 47 20.58 -10.45 6.55
CA LEU A 47 21.98 -10.30 6.13
C LEU A 47 22.56 -8.96 6.60
N PHE A 48 21.83 -7.85 6.45
CA PHE A 48 22.28 -6.54 6.93
C PHE A 48 22.39 -6.46 8.47
N TYR A 49 21.47 -7.09 9.22
CA TYR A 49 21.56 -7.14 10.68
C TYR A 49 22.69 -8.04 11.20
N LYS A 50 23.18 -9.00 10.42
CA LYS A 50 24.31 -9.88 10.81
C LYS A 50 25.67 -9.30 10.41
N ALA A 51 25.68 -8.28 9.55
CA ALA A 51 26.89 -7.62 9.07
C ALA A 51 27.30 -6.40 9.91
N ASN A 52 26.44 -5.97 10.86
CA ASN A 52 26.73 -5.00 11.92
C ASN A 52 26.95 -5.74 13.24
#